data_AF-A0A7W1M1K0-F1
#
_entry.id   AF-A0A7W1M1K0-F1
#
_cell.length_a   1.000
_cell.length_b   1.000
_cell.length_c   1.000
_cell.angle_alpha   90.00
_cell.angle_beta   90.00
_cell.angle_gamma   90.00
#
_symmetry.space_group_name_H-M   'P 1'
#
loop_
_entity.id
_entity.type
_entity.pdbx_description
1 polymer ?
#
loop_
_entity_poly.entity_id
_entity_poly.type
_entity_poly.pdbx_seq_one_letter_code
_entity_poly.pdbx_strand_id
1 'polypeptide(L)'
;MSKPMFLGVIVAGVLVGGVLAGCGGASGSSDVVVAKVGNTPITESTLNHWTATFVRGDFYSANSSKAPAGLATDPPDYAVCVKASKTLEPISSSGKPTRSAAQLEHRCQVLYKLVRAEALSYLISSLWAVGMSAEIGKHVSDQDVQRYLGGYIKREYRTQQAFATYLANRGWSIADMHYILKRNLLSQQLDPALRHRAAALGGGERAYGEAYIASISKWTLKTHCRAGDVVARCKGYKAKPAKTGPGEASPAVILEEIATGR
;
A
#
# COMPACT_ATOMS: atom_id res chain seq x y z
N MET A 1 42.12 -30.54 -23.58
CA MET A 1 41.31 -30.37 -22.35
C MET A 1 39.88 -30.11 -22.79
N SER A 2 39.02 -31.07 -22.49
CA SER A 2 37.71 -31.28 -23.11
C SER A 2 36.61 -30.43 -22.44
N LYS A 3 35.70 -29.89 -23.24
CA LYS A 3 34.47 -29.22 -22.78
C LYS A 3 33.42 -30.27 -22.37
N PRO A 4 32.64 -30.06 -21.30
CA PRO A 4 31.39 -30.78 -21.14
C PRO A 4 30.26 -30.03 -21.86
N MET A 5 29.61 -30.78 -22.74
CA MET A 5 28.38 -30.49 -23.46
C MET A 5 27.22 -30.97 -22.58
N PHE A 6 26.29 -30.10 -22.19
CA PHE A 6 25.03 -30.52 -21.56
C PHE A 6 23.87 -30.21 -22.49
N LEU A 7 23.20 -31.31 -22.83
CA LEU A 7 22.07 -31.46 -23.72
C LEU A 7 20.77 -31.12 -22.96
N GLY A 8 19.93 -30.32 -23.62
CA GLY A 8 18.47 -30.16 -23.50
C GLY A 8 17.71 -30.56 -22.23
N VAL A 9 16.94 -29.60 -21.70
CA VAL A 9 15.53 -29.81 -21.36
C VAL A 9 14.73 -28.60 -21.85
N ILE A 10 13.87 -28.81 -22.84
CA ILE A 10 12.79 -27.89 -23.20
C ILE A 10 11.68 -28.12 -22.18
N VAL A 11 11.42 -27.14 -21.30
CA VAL A 11 10.18 -27.11 -20.50
C VAL A 11 9.24 -26.11 -21.15
N ALA A 12 8.22 -26.65 -21.83
CA ALA A 12 7.06 -25.92 -22.27
C ALA A 12 6.08 -25.73 -21.12
N GLY A 13 5.63 -24.48 -20.92
CA GLY A 13 4.34 -24.14 -20.30
C GLY A 13 4.24 -24.24 -18.78
N VAL A 14 4.26 -23.10 -18.09
CA VAL A 14 3.06 -22.44 -17.51
C VAL A 14 3.46 -20.99 -17.22
N LEU A 15 2.82 -20.02 -17.90
CA LEU A 15 2.84 -18.61 -17.53
C LEU A 15 2.04 -18.43 -16.22
N VAL A 16 2.66 -18.73 -15.08
CA VAL A 16 2.15 -18.30 -13.78
C VAL A 16 2.43 -16.81 -13.68
N GLY A 17 1.36 -16.01 -13.76
CA GLY A 17 1.44 -14.56 -13.61
C GLY A 17 2.25 -14.20 -12.37
N GLY A 18 3.23 -13.32 -12.55
CA GLY A 18 4.08 -12.82 -11.48
C GLY A 18 3.23 -12.20 -10.37
N VAL A 19 2.95 -13.00 -9.35
CA VAL A 19 2.33 -12.54 -8.12
C VAL A 19 3.29 -11.50 -7.53
N LEU A 20 2.78 -10.33 -7.16
CA LEU A 20 3.48 -9.40 -6.28
C LEU A 20 3.58 -10.06 -4.89
N ALA A 21 4.35 -11.13 -4.79
CA ALA A 21 4.60 -11.84 -3.55
C ALA A 21 5.63 -11.02 -2.76
N GLY A 22 5.14 -10.13 -1.90
CA GLY A 22 5.91 -9.67 -0.75
C GLY A 22 6.04 -10.86 0.21
N CYS A 23 7.05 -11.71 0.02
CA CYS A 23 7.30 -12.82 0.91
C CYS A 23 7.94 -12.31 2.21
N GLY A 24 7.18 -12.42 3.29
CA GLY A 24 7.63 -12.24 4.68
C GLY A 24 6.85 -13.14 5.65
N GLY A 25 6.85 -14.46 5.41
CA GLY A 25 6.32 -15.52 6.30
C GLY A 25 4.78 -15.59 6.40
N ALA A 26 4.07 -16.70 6.30
CA ALA A 26 4.43 -18.12 6.38
C ALA A 26 3.61 -18.93 5.35
N SER A 27 4.24 -19.96 4.81
CA SER A 27 3.63 -20.97 3.96
C SER A 27 2.64 -21.81 4.79
N GLY A 28 1.35 -21.55 4.63
CA GLY A 28 0.26 -22.33 5.23
C GLY A 28 -1.09 -21.87 4.69
N SER A 29 -1.84 -22.76 4.08
CA SER A 29 -3.07 -22.51 3.31
C SER A 29 -4.30 -22.12 4.15
N SER A 30 -4.21 -21.12 5.02
CA SER A 30 -5.33 -20.65 5.85
C SER A 30 -5.43 -19.12 5.98
N ASP A 31 -4.64 -18.36 5.25
CA ASP A 31 -4.70 -16.89 5.30
C ASP A 31 -5.99 -16.39 4.64
N VAL A 32 -6.72 -15.53 5.35
CA VAL A 32 -8.06 -15.10 4.94
C VAL A 32 -7.94 -14.10 3.78
N VAL A 33 -8.66 -14.34 2.70
CA VAL A 33 -8.71 -13.42 1.56
C VAL A 33 -9.64 -12.24 1.91
N VAL A 34 -9.07 -11.03 1.97
CA VAL A 34 -9.81 -9.78 2.24
C VAL A 34 -10.27 -9.10 0.96
N ALA A 35 -9.56 -9.31 -0.15
CA ALA A 35 -9.96 -8.85 -1.46
C ALA A 35 -9.36 -9.72 -2.58
N LYS A 36 -9.92 -9.62 -3.78
CA LYS A 36 -9.45 -10.31 -4.97
C LYS A 36 -9.55 -9.37 -6.16
N VAL A 37 -8.44 -9.16 -6.85
CA VAL A 37 -8.36 -8.38 -8.09
C VAL A 37 -8.17 -9.35 -9.25
N GLY A 38 -9.20 -9.55 -10.07
CA GLY A 38 -9.22 -10.62 -11.06
C GLY A 38 -9.05 -11.98 -10.38
N ASN A 39 -7.91 -12.65 -10.61
CA ASN A 39 -7.56 -13.92 -9.97
C ASN A 39 -6.57 -13.78 -8.80
N THR A 40 -6.05 -12.58 -8.54
CA THR A 40 -5.00 -12.38 -7.54
C THR A 40 -5.60 -12.03 -6.18
N PRO A 41 -5.39 -12.85 -5.14
CA PRO A 41 -5.87 -12.55 -3.80
C PRO A 41 -5.02 -11.48 -3.12
N ILE A 42 -5.66 -10.69 -2.27
CA ILE A 42 -5.04 -9.90 -1.20
C ILE A 42 -5.47 -10.57 0.10
N THR A 43 -4.49 -10.97 0.91
CA THR A 43 -4.73 -11.68 2.16
C THR A 43 -4.70 -10.76 3.37
N GLU A 44 -5.23 -11.24 4.50
CA GLU A 44 -5.25 -10.55 5.78
C GLU A 44 -3.83 -10.23 6.25
N SER A 45 -2.88 -11.16 6.12
CA SER A 45 -1.48 -10.89 6.47
C SER A 45 -0.87 -9.77 5.63
N THR A 46 -1.13 -9.78 4.31
CA THR A 46 -0.65 -8.74 3.39
C THR A 46 -1.23 -7.38 3.78
N LEU A 47 -2.53 -7.31 4.05
CA LEU A 47 -3.18 -6.08 4.45
C LEU A 47 -2.66 -5.56 5.80
N ASN A 48 -2.47 -6.44 6.79
CA ASN A 48 -1.95 -6.05 8.10
C ASN A 48 -0.50 -5.55 8.02
N HIS A 49 0.33 -6.19 7.20
CA HIS A 49 1.68 -5.72 6.92
C HIS A 49 1.68 -4.30 6.35
N TRP A 50 0.92 -4.03 5.28
CA TRP A 50 0.85 -2.70 4.68
C TRP A 50 0.18 -1.65 5.58
N THR A 51 -0.79 -2.05 6.40
CA THR A 51 -1.40 -1.18 7.42
C THR A 51 -0.34 -0.70 8.42
N ALA A 52 0.51 -1.61 8.92
CA ALA A 52 1.62 -1.26 9.80
C ALA A 52 2.68 -0.40 9.09
N THR A 53 2.98 -0.69 7.82
CA THR A 53 3.93 0.06 6.99
C THR A 53 3.49 1.51 6.76
N PHE A 54 2.20 1.77 6.55
CA PHE A 54 1.66 3.11 6.30
C PHE A 54 1.78 4.05 7.50
N VAL A 55 1.62 3.52 8.72
CA VAL A 55 1.78 4.32 9.95
C VAL A 55 3.24 4.52 10.34
N ARG A 56 4.15 3.72 9.78
CA ARG A 56 5.58 3.86 10.04
C ARG A 56 6.26 4.74 8.98
N GLY A 57 7.26 5.50 9.43
CA GLY A 57 8.10 6.30 8.54
C GLY A 57 7.40 7.56 8.02
N ASP A 58 7.69 7.90 6.77
CA ASP A 58 7.33 9.16 6.09
C ASP A 58 6.22 8.96 5.04
N PHE A 59 5.49 7.84 5.08
CA PHE A 59 4.37 7.60 4.15
C PHE A 59 3.36 8.75 4.22
N TYR A 60 3.08 9.22 5.43
CA TYR A 60 2.46 10.52 5.68
C TYR A 60 3.58 11.53 5.91
N SER A 61 3.98 12.24 4.85
CA SER A 61 5.03 13.27 4.88
C SER A 61 4.70 14.48 5.78
N ALA A 62 3.50 14.53 6.36
CA ALA A 62 3.03 15.57 7.25
C ALA A 62 3.47 15.41 8.71
N ASN A 63 4.09 14.27 9.06
CA ASN A 63 4.41 13.97 10.44
C ASN A 63 5.68 14.72 10.83
N SER A 64 5.55 15.79 11.62
CA SER A 64 6.69 16.50 12.20
C SER A 64 7.50 15.62 13.17
N SER A 65 6.90 14.49 13.60
CA SER A 65 7.46 13.53 14.55
C SER A 65 7.27 12.09 14.07
N LYS A 66 8.24 11.21 14.34
CA LYS A 66 8.14 9.78 14.04
C LYS A 66 6.98 9.17 14.82
N ALA A 67 5.95 8.67 14.13
CA ALA A 67 4.85 7.97 14.75
C ALA A 67 5.35 6.77 15.56
N PRO A 68 4.90 6.57 16.82
CA PRO A 68 5.21 5.39 17.60
C PRO A 68 4.85 4.10 16.87
N ALA A 69 5.67 3.06 17.08
CA ALA A 69 5.33 1.73 16.63
C ALA A 69 4.01 1.27 17.30
N GLY A 70 3.11 0.69 16.51
CA GLY A 70 1.90 0.03 17.01
C GLY A 70 0.61 0.88 16.97
N LEU A 71 0.66 2.11 16.43
CA LEU A 71 -0.52 2.98 16.33
C LEU A 71 -1.60 2.51 15.33
N ALA A 72 -1.29 1.62 14.39
CA ALA A 72 -2.28 0.97 13.52
C ALA A 72 -2.19 -0.55 13.54
N THR A 73 -1.94 -1.12 14.72
CA THR A 73 -1.95 -2.56 14.93
C THR A 73 -2.95 -2.96 16.01
N ASP A 74 -3.49 -4.19 15.86
CA ASP A 74 -4.15 -5.01 16.90
C ASP A 74 -5.62 -4.67 17.29
N PRO A 75 -6.62 -5.22 16.58
CA PRO A 75 -7.95 -5.45 17.15
C PRO A 75 -7.96 -6.72 18.05
N PRO A 76 -8.87 -6.84 19.05
CA PRO A 76 -10.12 -6.08 19.17
C PRO A 76 -10.07 -4.84 20.07
N ASP A 77 -9.12 -4.73 21.00
CA ASP A 77 -9.12 -3.70 22.06
C ASP A 77 -8.03 -2.63 21.91
N TYR A 78 -7.17 -2.74 20.88
CA TYR A 78 -6.17 -1.73 20.52
C TYR A 78 -5.19 -1.41 21.67
N ALA A 79 -4.92 -2.37 22.55
CA ALA A 79 -4.09 -2.16 23.74
C ALA A 79 -2.72 -1.56 23.43
N VAL A 80 -2.08 -1.99 22.33
CA VAL A 80 -0.78 -1.47 21.89
C VAL A 80 -0.87 0.01 21.49
N CYS A 81 -1.88 0.37 20.68
CA CYS A 81 -2.10 1.74 20.27
C CYS A 81 -2.43 2.62 21.48
N VAL A 82 -3.35 2.19 22.35
CA VAL A 82 -3.72 2.94 23.57
C VAL A 82 -2.51 3.16 24.47
N LYS A 83 -1.65 2.15 24.64
CA LYS A 83 -0.39 2.30 25.40
C LYS A 83 0.53 3.35 24.78
N ALA A 84 0.70 3.33 23.46
CA ALA A 84 1.53 4.31 22.74
C ALA A 84 0.93 5.72 22.78
N SER A 85 -0.39 5.87 22.64
CA SER A 85 -1.06 7.17 22.74
C SER A 85 -0.99 7.75 24.15
N LYS A 86 -1.09 6.91 25.20
CA LYS A 86 -0.94 7.37 26.59
C LYS A 86 0.41 8.01 26.87
N THR A 87 1.50 7.56 26.23
CA THR A 87 2.83 8.17 26.40
C THR A 87 2.96 9.53 25.72
N LEU A 88 2.03 9.87 24.83
CA LEU A 88 2.01 11.13 24.08
C LEU A 88 0.91 12.09 24.58
N GLU A 89 0.05 11.63 25.48
CA GLU A 89 -1.12 12.37 25.92
C GLU A 89 -0.71 13.57 26.81
N PRO A 90 -1.14 14.80 26.48
CA PRO A 90 -0.81 15.97 27.28
C PRO A 90 -1.47 15.91 28.66
N ILE A 91 -0.74 16.35 29.66
CA ILE A 91 -1.25 16.53 31.01
C ILE A 91 -1.89 17.93 31.11
N SER A 92 -3.16 17.97 31.49
CA SER A 92 -3.88 19.22 31.74
C SER A 92 -3.31 19.98 32.94
N SER A 93 -3.70 21.25 33.10
CA SER A 93 -3.37 22.06 34.28
C SER A 93 -3.83 21.43 35.59
N SER A 94 -4.80 20.51 35.55
CA SER A 94 -5.29 19.74 36.71
C SER A 94 -4.44 18.50 37.05
N GLY A 95 -3.33 18.27 36.35
CA GLY A 95 -2.45 17.11 36.54
C GLY A 95 -3.00 15.80 35.96
N LYS A 96 -4.13 15.83 35.25
CA LYS A 96 -4.76 14.66 34.62
C LYS A 96 -4.51 14.62 33.11
N PRO A 97 -4.41 13.42 32.49
CA PRO A 97 -4.41 13.28 31.03
C PRO A 97 -5.62 13.99 30.41
N THR A 98 -5.41 14.65 29.28
CA THR A 98 -6.48 15.42 28.60
C THR A 98 -7.58 14.49 28.06
N ARG A 99 -7.22 13.26 27.67
CA ARG A 99 -8.14 12.21 27.23
C ARG A 99 -8.19 11.01 28.17
N SER A 100 -9.38 10.43 28.29
CA SER A 100 -9.61 9.16 28.96
C SER A 100 -9.13 7.97 28.14
N ALA A 101 -8.97 6.80 28.78
CA ALA A 101 -8.61 5.57 28.08
C ALA A 101 -9.61 5.21 26.98
N ALA A 102 -10.92 5.41 27.21
CA ALA A 102 -11.97 5.15 26.21
C ALA A 102 -11.88 6.11 25.01
N GLN A 103 -11.52 7.37 25.23
CA GLN A 103 -11.30 8.33 24.15
C GLN A 103 -10.07 7.95 23.31
N LEU A 104 -8.99 7.50 23.94
CA LEU A 104 -7.80 7.01 23.23
C LEU A 104 -8.11 5.75 22.42
N GLU A 105 -8.85 4.80 23.00
CA GLU A 105 -9.28 3.59 22.30
C GLU A 105 -10.13 3.90 21.07
N HIS A 106 -11.10 4.81 21.19
CA HIS A 106 -11.91 5.26 20.06
C HIS A 106 -11.05 5.87 18.93
N ARG A 107 -10.05 6.69 19.27
CA ARG A 107 -9.13 7.26 18.28
C ARG A 107 -8.28 6.19 17.60
N CYS A 108 -7.78 5.21 18.36
CA CYS A 108 -7.07 4.05 17.83
C CYS A 108 -7.93 3.23 16.86
N GLN A 109 -9.21 3.01 17.20
CA GLN A 109 -10.18 2.34 16.32
C GLN A 109 -10.38 3.09 15.00
N VAL A 110 -10.54 4.42 15.06
CA VAL A 110 -10.73 5.26 13.86
C VAL A 110 -9.47 5.25 13.01
N LEU A 111 -8.29 5.48 13.61
CA LEU A 111 -7.01 5.46 12.91
C LEU A 111 -6.79 4.12 12.21
N TYR A 112 -6.97 2.99 12.92
CA TYR A 112 -6.81 1.66 12.35
C TYR A 112 -7.72 1.45 11.13
N LYS A 113 -9.00 1.80 11.22
CA LYS A 113 -9.95 1.63 10.12
C LYS A 113 -9.56 2.44 8.89
N LEU A 114 -9.13 3.70 9.08
CA LEU A 114 -8.73 4.58 7.98
C LEU A 114 -7.45 4.11 7.31
N VAL A 115 -6.41 3.78 8.10
CA VAL A 115 -5.14 3.27 7.58
C VAL A 115 -5.35 1.93 6.87
N ARG A 116 -6.13 1.01 7.45
CA ARG A 116 -6.44 -0.28 6.82
C ARG A 116 -7.17 -0.09 5.49
N ALA A 117 -8.15 0.81 5.42
CA ALA A 117 -8.84 1.12 4.17
C ALA A 117 -7.91 1.73 3.11
N GLU A 118 -6.96 2.57 3.53
CA GLU A 118 -5.96 3.16 2.64
C GLU A 118 -4.96 2.10 2.13
N ALA A 119 -4.43 1.26 3.02
CA ALA A 119 -3.55 0.15 2.68
C ALA A 119 -4.22 -0.82 1.70
N LEU A 120 -5.49 -1.16 1.92
CA LEU A 120 -6.24 -2.00 0.99
C LEU A 120 -6.43 -1.31 -0.37
N SER A 121 -6.76 -0.02 -0.37
CA SER A 121 -6.88 0.77 -1.61
C SER A 121 -5.55 0.83 -2.38
N TYR A 122 -4.44 0.96 -1.67
CA TYR A 122 -3.09 0.96 -2.24
C TYR A 122 -2.76 -0.40 -2.88
N LEU A 123 -3.00 -1.50 -2.16
CA LEU A 123 -2.78 -2.86 -2.65
C LEU A 123 -3.61 -3.15 -3.91
N ILE A 124 -4.91 -2.79 -3.89
CA ILE A 124 -5.80 -2.92 -5.05
C ILE A 124 -5.25 -2.11 -6.23
N SER A 125 -4.86 -0.85 -6.01
CA SER A 125 -4.32 0.00 -7.08
C SER A 125 -3.03 -0.56 -7.70
N SER A 126 -2.21 -1.22 -6.89
CA SER A 126 -0.96 -1.84 -7.34
C SER A 126 -1.24 -3.07 -8.21
N LEU A 127 -2.23 -3.89 -7.84
CA LEU A 127 -2.67 -5.02 -8.67
C LEU A 127 -3.36 -4.56 -9.95
N TRP A 128 -4.08 -3.43 -9.92
CA TRP A 128 -4.61 -2.82 -11.14
C TRP A 128 -3.48 -2.37 -12.06
N ALA A 129 -2.40 -1.79 -11.54
CA ALA A 129 -1.25 -1.41 -12.35
C ALA A 129 -0.64 -2.64 -13.06
N VAL A 130 -0.45 -3.75 -12.33
CA VAL A 130 0.01 -5.02 -12.94
C VAL A 130 -0.94 -5.46 -14.05
N GLY A 131 -2.24 -5.47 -13.78
CA GLY A 131 -3.25 -5.91 -14.73
C GLY A 131 -3.33 -5.01 -15.98
N MET A 132 -3.36 -3.70 -15.80
CA MET A 132 -3.39 -2.72 -16.90
C MET A 132 -2.13 -2.81 -17.76
N SER A 133 -0.96 -3.01 -17.15
CA SER A 133 0.30 -3.14 -17.90
C SER A 133 0.31 -4.44 -18.71
N ALA A 134 -0.20 -5.54 -18.15
CA ALA A 134 -0.33 -6.79 -18.89
C ALA A 134 -1.24 -6.66 -20.12
N GLU A 135 -2.32 -5.87 -20.05
CA GLU A 135 -3.22 -5.62 -21.19
C GLU A 135 -2.55 -4.88 -22.36
N ILE A 136 -1.42 -4.21 -22.12
CA ILE A 136 -0.61 -3.53 -23.16
C ILE A 136 0.71 -4.26 -23.44
N GLY A 137 0.84 -5.53 -22.99
CA GLY A 137 2.04 -6.34 -23.18
C GLY A 137 3.26 -5.83 -22.42
N LYS A 138 3.07 -5.04 -21.36
CA LYS A 138 4.14 -4.51 -20.51
C LYS A 138 4.20 -5.27 -19.20
N HIS A 139 5.42 -5.63 -18.81
CA HIS A 139 5.71 -6.32 -17.56
C HIS A 139 6.97 -5.70 -16.94
N VAL A 140 7.04 -5.75 -15.61
CA VAL A 140 8.23 -5.39 -14.84
C VAL A 140 8.70 -6.66 -14.15
N SER A 141 9.87 -7.15 -14.54
CA SER A 141 10.48 -8.31 -13.90
C SER A 141 11.14 -7.92 -12.58
N ASP A 142 11.41 -8.90 -11.72
CA ASP A 142 12.13 -8.64 -10.47
C ASP A 142 13.57 -8.18 -10.74
N GLN A 143 14.16 -8.59 -11.87
CA GLN A 143 15.45 -8.10 -12.33
C GLN A 143 15.41 -6.60 -12.70
N ASP A 144 14.31 -6.14 -13.33
CA ASP A 144 14.13 -4.71 -13.64
C ASP A 144 14.03 -3.87 -12.36
N VAL A 145 13.32 -4.39 -11.35
CA VAL A 145 13.22 -3.76 -10.03
C VAL A 145 14.59 -3.68 -9.35
N GLN A 146 15.36 -4.77 -9.33
CA GLN A 146 16.71 -4.79 -8.75
C GLN A 146 17.66 -3.83 -9.48
N ARG A 147 17.62 -3.81 -10.82
CA ARG A 147 18.42 -2.89 -11.63
C ARG A 147 18.08 -1.44 -11.32
N TYR A 148 16.79 -1.11 -11.27
CA TYR A 148 16.33 0.23 -10.90
C TYR A 148 16.76 0.61 -9.49
N LEU A 149 16.60 -0.31 -8.52
CA LEU A 149 16.97 -0.09 -7.14
C LEU A 149 18.48 0.17 -7.00
N GLY A 150 19.33 -0.61 -7.67
CA GLY A 150 20.78 -0.39 -7.64
C GLY A 150 21.17 1.02 -8.13
N GLY A 151 20.53 1.49 -9.21
CA GLY A 151 20.70 2.86 -9.69
C GLY A 151 20.17 3.92 -8.72
N TYR A 152 19.01 3.68 -8.12
CA TYR A 152 18.39 4.55 -7.13
C TYR A 152 19.26 4.70 -5.87
N ILE A 153 19.78 3.59 -5.32
CA ILE A 153 20.69 3.59 -4.17
C ILE A 153 21.93 4.44 -4.47
N LYS A 154 22.53 4.26 -5.65
CA LYS A 154 23.74 4.97 -6.04
C LYS A 154 23.51 6.49 -6.18
N ARG A 155 22.34 6.91 -6.69
CA ARG A 155 22.00 8.34 -6.88
C ARG A 155 21.56 9.02 -5.59
N GLU A 156 20.63 8.43 -4.85
CA GLU A 156 19.97 9.10 -3.73
C GLU A 156 20.69 8.88 -2.39
N TYR A 157 21.29 7.71 -2.18
CA TYR A 157 21.88 7.32 -0.88
C TYR A 157 23.40 7.20 -0.91
N ARG A 158 24.00 7.18 -2.11
CA ARG A 158 25.43 6.95 -2.39
C ARG A 158 25.96 5.56 -2.00
N THR A 159 25.51 4.98 -0.88
CA THR A 159 25.97 3.68 -0.37
C THR A 159 24.81 2.77 0.04
N GLN A 160 25.07 1.45 0.04
CA GLN A 160 24.14 0.44 0.55
C GLN A 160 23.83 0.62 2.04
N GLN A 161 24.83 1.03 2.83
CA GLN A 161 24.66 1.24 4.27
C GLN A 161 23.72 2.41 4.56
N ALA A 162 23.84 3.53 3.84
CA ALA A 162 22.94 4.67 3.99
C ALA A 162 21.48 4.28 3.65
N PHE A 163 21.31 3.48 2.60
CA PHE A 163 20.00 2.95 2.22
C PHE A 163 19.44 1.97 3.27
N ALA A 164 20.26 1.07 3.81
CA ALA A 164 19.85 0.15 4.88
C ALA A 164 19.42 0.90 6.15
N THR A 165 20.17 1.92 6.57
CA THR A 165 19.81 2.81 7.68
C THR A 165 18.47 3.50 7.43
N TYR A 166 18.24 3.98 6.21
CA TYR A 166 16.98 4.59 5.81
C TYR A 166 15.80 3.61 5.91
N LEU A 167 15.94 2.39 5.43
CA LEU A 167 14.91 1.35 5.58
C LEU A 167 14.66 1.02 7.06
N ALA A 168 15.72 0.83 7.85
CA ALA A 168 15.62 0.52 9.28
C ALA A 168 14.91 1.64 10.06
N ASN A 169 15.23 2.91 9.76
CA ASN A 169 14.58 4.06 10.40
C ASN A 169 13.08 4.13 10.14
N ARG A 170 12.63 3.64 8.97
CA ARG A 170 11.22 3.56 8.58
C ARG A 170 10.57 2.23 8.95
N GLY A 171 11.32 1.25 9.43
CA GLY A 171 10.84 -0.09 9.69
C GLY A 171 10.36 -0.81 8.42
N TRP A 172 10.97 -0.50 7.28
CA TRP A 172 10.68 -1.12 5.98
C TRP A 172 11.70 -2.22 5.67
N SER A 173 11.26 -3.21 4.92
CA SER A 173 12.11 -4.25 4.35
C SER A 173 12.55 -3.90 2.92
N ILE A 174 13.53 -4.65 2.42
CA ILE A 174 13.88 -4.59 0.99
C ILE A 174 12.70 -5.01 0.09
N ALA A 175 11.87 -5.94 0.57
CA ALA A 175 10.69 -6.41 -0.16
C ALA A 175 9.63 -5.30 -0.31
N ASP A 176 9.47 -4.45 0.71
CA ASP A 176 8.60 -3.27 0.63
C ASP A 176 9.08 -2.30 -0.43
N MET A 177 10.39 -2.05 -0.47
CA MET A 177 10.96 -1.20 -1.50
C MET A 177 10.77 -1.80 -2.89
N HIS A 178 10.99 -3.12 -3.05
CA HIS A 178 10.74 -3.80 -4.32
C HIS A 178 9.29 -3.66 -4.77
N TYR A 179 8.33 -3.81 -3.86
CA TYR A 179 6.91 -3.63 -4.16
C TYR A 179 6.60 -2.21 -4.65
N ILE A 180 7.07 -1.20 -3.91
CA ILE A 180 6.88 0.22 -4.26
C ILE A 180 7.50 0.54 -5.63
N LEU A 181 8.73 0.07 -5.87
CA LEU A 181 9.41 0.29 -7.15
C LEU A 181 8.71 -0.39 -8.31
N LYS A 182 8.27 -1.65 -8.14
CA LYS A 182 7.55 -2.38 -9.18
C LYS A 182 6.27 -1.66 -9.57
N ARG A 183 5.49 -1.21 -8.58
CA ARG A 183 4.30 -0.37 -8.81
C ARG A 183 4.67 0.90 -9.58
N ASN A 184 5.68 1.65 -9.15
CA ASN A 184 6.06 2.91 -9.78
C ASN A 184 6.52 2.72 -11.23
N LEU A 185 7.31 1.67 -11.51
CA LEU A 185 7.74 1.31 -12.86
C LEU A 185 6.54 0.94 -13.75
N LEU A 186 5.59 0.17 -13.23
CA LEU A 186 4.36 -0.16 -13.95
C LEU A 186 3.54 1.11 -14.25
N SER A 187 3.37 2.00 -13.27
CA SER A 187 2.68 3.28 -13.46
C SER A 187 3.35 4.16 -14.53
N GLN A 188 4.68 4.21 -14.57
CA GLN A 188 5.42 4.92 -15.63
C GLN A 188 5.18 4.31 -17.01
N GLN A 189 5.07 2.99 -17.11
CA GLN A 189 4.78 2.30 -18.37
C GLN A 189 3.34 2.49 -18.85
N LEU A 190 2.40 2.78 -17.94
CA LEU A 190 0.99 2.98 -18.27
C LEU A 190 0.71 4.35 -18.88
N ASP A 191 1.46 5.39 -18.49
CA ASP A 191 1.17 6.76 -18.91
C ASP A 191 1.18 6.95 -20.44
N PRO A 192 2.18 6.46 -21.21
CA PRO A 192 2.15 6.57 -22.67
C PRO A 192 0.95 5.85 -23.30
N ALA A 193 0.56 4.70 -22.76
CA ALA A 193 -0.59 3.95 -23.27
C ALA A 193 -1.92 4.67 -23.00
N LEU A 194 -2.05 5.31 -21.83
CA LEU A 194 -3.21 6.15 -21.52
C LEU A 194 -3.25 7.39 -22.42
N ARG A 195 -2.11 8.04 -22.67
CA ARG A 195 -2.00 9.16 -23.62
C ARG A 195 -2.36 8.76 -25.04
N HIS A 196 -1.93 7.59 -25.50
CA HIS A 196 -2.30 7.07 -26.81
C HIS A 196 -3.81 6.84 -26.93
N ARG A 197 -4.45 6.28 -25.89
CA ARG A 197 -5.92 6.15 -25.84
C ARG A 197 -6.61 7.52 -25.82
N ALA A 198 -6.06 8.46 -25.07
CA ALA A 198 -6.58 9.83 -24.99
C ALA A 198 -6.52 10.54 -26.35
N ALA A 199 -5.51 10.28 -27.18
CA ALA A 199 -5.42 10.86 -28.52
C ALA A 199 -6.62 10.47 -29.40
N ALA A 200 -7.13 9.24 -29.26
CA ALA A 200 -8.35 8.78 -29.94
C ALA A 200 -9.64 9.46 -29.42
N LEU A 201 -9.57 10.11 -28.26
CA LEU A 201 -10.67 10.85 -27.62
C LEU A 201 -10.53 12.38 -27.79
N GLY A 202 -9.68 12.84 -28.71
CA GLY A 202 -9.44 14.26 -28.97
C GLY A 202 -8.25 14.88 -28.23
N GLY A 203 -7.54 14.09 -27.41
CA GLY A 203 -6.34 14.53 -26.70
C GLY A 203 -6.59 15.48 -25.51
N GLY A 204 -5.50 15.92 -24.88
CA GLY A 204 -5.55 16.80 -23.71
C GLY A 204 -5.90 16.10 -22.39
N GLU A 205 -5.97 16.88 -21.31
CA GLU A 205 -6.15 16.37 -19.94
C GLU A 205 -7.51 15.71 -19.72
N ARG A 206 -8.58 16.26 -20.32
CA ARG A 206 -9.92 15.69 -20.22
C ARG A 206 -9.97 14.28 -20.82
N ALA A 207 -9.48 14.11 -22.05
CA ALA A 207 -9.42 12.82 -22.72
C ALA A 207 -8.54 11.81 -21.96
N TYR A 208 -7.44 12.27 -21.36
CA TYR A 208 -6.61 11.44 -20.48
C TYR A 208 -7.38 10.99 -19.24
N GLY A 209 -8.09 11.91 -18.59
CA GLY A 209 -8.97 11.61 -17.46
C GLY A 209 -10.04 10.59 -17.82
N GLU A 210 -10.70 10.74 -18.98
CA GLU A 210 -11.70 9.79 -19.49
C GLU A 210 -11.08 8.40 -19.76
N ALA A 211 -9.91 8.33 -20.40
CA ALA A 211 -9.20 7.07 -20.63
C ALA A 211 -8.76 6.38 -19.33
N TYR A 212 -8.33 7.16 -18.35
CA TYR A 212 -7.99 6.68 -17.01
C TYR A 212 -9.23 6.19 -16.26
N ILE A 213 -10.33 6.95 -16.26
CA ILE A 213 -11.62 6.60 -15.64
C ILE A 213 -12.18 5.30 -16.24
N ALA A 214 -12.12 5.14 -17.55
CA ALA A 214 -12.54 3.91 -18.22
C ALA A 214 -11.71 2.71 -17.75
N SER A 215 -10.39 2.89 -17.61
CA SER A 215 -9.47 1.86 -17.14
C SER A 215 -9.75 1.47 -15.69
N ILE A 216 -9.87 2.43 -14.77
CA ILE A 216 -10.20 2.14 -13.38
C ILE A 216 -11.58 1.50 -13.25
N SER A 217 -12.58 1.93 -14.02
CA SER A 217 -13.94 1.36 -13.96
C SER A 217 -13.95 -0.12 -14.34
N LYS A 218 -13.22 -0.47 -15.41
CA LYS A 218 -13.00 -1.86 -15.82
C LYS A 218 -12.38 -2.71 -14.70
N TRP A 219 -11.39 -2.17 -13.98
CA TRP A 219 -10.71 -2.89 -12.90
C TRP A 219 -11.48 -2.93 -11.58
N THR A 220 -12.31 -1.92 -11.28
CA THR A 220 -13.28 -1.96 -10.18
C THR A 220 -14.24 -3.13 -10.34
N LEU A 221 -14.75 -3.37 -11.56
CA LEU A 221 -15.65 -4.50 -11.83
C LEU A 221 -14.99 -5.88 -11.62
N LYS A 222 -13.66 -5.95 -11.67
CA LYS A 222 -12.85 -7.14 -11.41
C LYS A 222 -12.38 -7.24 -9.95
N THR A 223 -12.75 -6.30 -9.09
CA THR A 223 -12.24 -6.21 -7.71
C THR A 223 -13.32 -6.58 -6.71
N HIS A 224 -13.18 -7.71 -6.05
CA HIS A 224 -14.10 -8.16 -5.01
C HIS A 224 -13.48 -7.97 -3.65
N CYS A 225 -14.23 -7.47 -2.68
CA CYS A 225 -13.76 -7.28 -1.30
C CYS A 225 -14.67 -8.05 -0.34
N ARG A 226 -14.07 -8.56 0.73
CA ARG A 226 -14.77 -9.22 1.83
C ARG A 226 -15.67 -8.20 2.54
N ALA A 227 -16.79 -8.68 3.08
CA ALA A 227 -17.62 -7.87 3.97
C ALA A 227 -16.77 -7.35 5.14
N GLY A 228 -16.87 -6.05 5.43
CA GLY A 228 -16.06 -5.36 6.44
C GLY A 228 -14.79 -4.68 5.89
N ASP A 229 -14.27 -5.13 4.74
CA ASP A 229 -13.07 -4.59 4.08
C ASP A 229 -13.41 -3.87 2.76
N VAL A 230 -14.58 -3.21 2.69
CA VAL A 230 -15.06 -2.56 1.46
C VAL A 230 -14.54 -1.13 1.37
N VAL A 231 -13.77 -0.84 0.33
CA VAL A 231 -13.21 0.48 -0.01
C VAL A 231 -13.71 0.96 -1.37
N ALA A 232 -13.46 2.23 -1.72
CA ALA A 232 -13.94 2.86 -2.96
C ALA A 232 -13.57 2.11 -4.25
N ARG A 233 -12.50 1.30 -4.21
CA ARG A 233 -12.01 0.50 -5.33
C ARG A 233 -12.65 -0.89 -5.44
N CYS A 234 -13.54 -1.24 -4.52
CA CYS A 234 -14.26 -2.52 -4.52
C CYS A 234 -15.50 -2.46 -5.41
N LYS A 235 -15.79 -3.55 -6.11
CA LYS A 235 -17.06 -3.77 -6.81
C LYS A 235 -18.21 -3.66 -5.81
N GLY A 236 -19.21 -2.86 -6.17
CA GLY A 236 -20.39 -2.66 -5.35
C GLY A 236 -20.18 -1.74 -4.15
N TYR A 237 -19.03 -1.07 -4.05
CA TYR A 237 -18.87 0.03 -3.10
C TYR A 237 -19.95 1.08 -3.35
N LYS A 238 -20.63 1.46 -2.27
CA LYS A 238 -21.59 2.56 -2.26
C LYS A 238 -21.00 3.66 -1.39
N ALA A 239 -20.70 4.80 -1.99
CA ALA A 239 -20.29 5.96 -1.23
C ALA A 239 -21.38 6.30 -0.21
N LYS A 240 -21.00 6.46 1.06
CA LYS A 240 -21.92 7.05 2.03
C LYS A 240 -22.17 8.50 1.61
N PRO A 241 -23.40 9.02 1.75
CA PRO A 241 -23.65 10.44 1.55
C PRO A 241 -22.67 11.23 2.40
N ALA A 242 -21.99 12.21 1.80
CA ALA A 242 -21.10 13.09 2.53
C ALA A 242 -21.94 13.78 3.62
N LYS A 243 -21.64 13.51 4.89
CA LYS A 243 -22.22 14.29 5.98
C LYS A 243 -21.61 15.69 5.88
N THR A 244 -22.44 16.73 5.86
CA THR A 244 -22.07 18.15 5.78
C THR A 244 -21.43 18.70 7.07
N GLY A 245 -20.60 17.88 7.75
CA GLY A 245 -19.76 18.28 8.88
C GLY A 245 -18.32 18.55 8.46
N PRO A 246 -17.43 18.99 9.38
CA PRO A 246 -16.00 19.06 9.11
C PRO A 246 -15.55 17.70 8.56
N GLY A 247 -14.87 17.72 7.41
CA GLY A 247 -14.54 16.53 6.64
C GLY A 247 -13.89 15.45 7.51
N GLU A 248 -14.23 14.19 7.25
CA GLU A 248 -13.61 13.04 7.93
C GLU A 248 -12.09 13.18 7.84
N ALA A 249 -11.44 13.37 8.99
CA ALA A 249 -10.01 13.64 9.06
C ALA A 249 -9.23 12.52 8.36
N SER A 250 -8.25 12.89 7.53
CA SER A 250 -7.41 11.89 6.86
C SER A 250 -6.62 11.09 7.91
N PRO A 251 -6.21 9.85 7.59
CA PRO A 251 -5.34 9.07 8.47
C PRO A 251 -4.11 9.87 8.93
N ALA A 252 -3.52 10.69 8.05
CA ALA A 252 -2.39 11.57 8.38
C ALA A 252 -2.74 12.60 9.47
N VAL A 253 -3.92 13.23 9.38
CA VAL A 253 -4.36 14.22 10.38
C VAL A 253 -4.57 13.55 11.73
N ILE A 254 -5.27 12.42 11.78
CA ILE A 254 -5.50 11.70 13.04
C ILE A 254 -4.19 11.19 13.63
N LEU A 255 -3.27 10.72 12.78
CA LEU A 255 -1.95 10.28 13.20
C LEU A 255 -1.13 11.42 13.82
N GLU A 256 -1.10 12.59 13.17
CA GLU A 256 -0.41 13.78 13.68
C GLU A 256 -1.04 14.27 14.98
N GLU A 257 -2.36 14.28 15.10
CA GLU A 257 -3.03 14.64 16.33
C GLU A 257 -2.70 13.67 17.47
N ILE A 258 -2.68 12.36 17.22
CA ILE A 258 -2.24 11.37 18.22
C ILE A 258 -0.76 11.57 18.57
N ALA A 259 0.10 11.79 17.57
CA ALA A 259 1.54 11.97 17.74
C ALA A 259 1.90 13.23 18.55
N THR A 260 1.09 14.30 18.40
CA THR A 260 1.28 15.60 19.07
C THR A 260 0.38 15.80 20.29
N GLY A 261 -0.45 14.82 20.64
CA GLY A 261 -1.39 14.93 21.75
C GLY A 261 -2.57 15.89 21.50
N ARG A 262 -2.78 16.33 20.25
CA ARG A 262 -3.83 17.28 19.86
C ARG A 262 -5.22 16.68 19.68
#